data_AF-F1B037-F1
#
_entry.id   AF-F1B037-F1
#
_cell.length_a   1.000
_cell.length_b   1.000
_cell.length_c   1.000
_cell.angle_alpha   90.00
_cell.angle_beta   90.00
_cell.angle_gamma   90.00
#
_symmetry.space_group_name_H-M   'P 1'
#
loop_
_entity.id
_entity.type
_entity.pdbx_description
1 polymer ?
#
loop_
_entity_poly.entity_id
_entity_poly.type
_entity_poly.pdbx_seq_one_letter_code
_entity_poly.pdbx_strand_id
1 'polypeptide(L)'
;MSYIKIVKSMSFSKISYVKKLFSIYVEYLQIDLTNSLLNSNSCYRNIDIIIILKDVFNMLYLSDEILEKKKDKIDNLLEEIRKLIEEYDSLKKTEKADLDFQNIEICDDKVITHILKDKELIRLNAHFMKANMIFRNYFNGKYIEEKVLEKFSNKSQTYECYLFIQPLLEANNALSHLAIYIYSNGEKENKLKNINKAKSHLYRGTIDYYKMFIRFSIEKSKTNKDNIFASFRSIREQEFLSLGKNLMKKDIKFINPETGNTENGYIFEAYRKLFVAIKKDLDFQKNQLSNSTLTT
;
A
#
# COMPACT_ATOMS: atom_id res chain seq x y z
N MET A 1 14.57 -45.81 -26.09
CA MET A 1 13.52 -44.78 -25.88
C MET A 1 12.75 -45.21 -24.64
N SER A 2 12.79 -44.51 -23.52
CA SER A 2 12.39 -43.10 -23.33
C SER A 2 13.17 -42.47 -22.18
N TYR A 3 13.77 -41.30 -22.45
CA TYR A 3 14.27 -40.43 -21.39
C TYR A 3 13.06 -39.76 -20.74
N ILE A 4 12.69 -40.19 -19.54
CA ILE A 4 11.78 -39.42 -18.68
C ILE A 4 12.56 -38.19 -18.25
N LYS A 5 12.31 -37.08 -18.94
CA LYS A 5 12.77 -35.75 -18.55
C LYS A 5 12.03 -35.42 -17.25
N ILE A 6 12.67 -35.66 -16.12
CA ILE A 6 12.24 -35.12 -14.83
C ILE A 6 12.39 -33.61 -14.96
N VAL A 7 11.31 -32.94 -15.39
CA VAL A 7 11.17 -31.51 -15.20
C VAL A 7 11.00 -31.32 -13.70
N LYS A 8 12.12 -31.14 -13.00
CA LYS A 8 12.09 -30.48 -11.69
C LYS A 8 11.45 -29.12 -11.96
N SER A 9 10.17 -28.95 -11.66
CA SER A 9 9.60 -27.63 -11.51
C SER A 9 10.48 -26.93 -10.48
N MET A 10 11.23 -25.89 -10.90
CA MET A 10 11.97 -25.08 -9.96
C MET A 10 10.94 -24.53 -8.97
N SER A 11 10.98 -25.02 -7.73
CA SER A 11 10.10 -24.59 -6.66
C SER A 11 10.21 -23.08 -6.52
N PHE A 12 9.07 -22.37 -6.44
CA PHE A 12 9.04 -20.94 -6.22
C PHE A 12 9.96 -20.52 -5.05
N SER A 13 10.95 -19.67 -5.34
CA SER A 13 11.82 -19.10 -4.31
C SER A 13 11.37 -17.67 -3.99
N LYS A 14 10.70 -17.49 -2.86
CA LYS A 14 10.28 -16.17 -2.37
C LYS A 14 11.46 -15.20 -2.26
N ILE A 15 12.63 -15.69 -1.84
CA ILE A 15 13.86 -14.89 -1.77
C ILE A 15 14.26 -14.37 -3.15
N SER A 16 14.25 -15.23 -4.17
CA SER A 16 14.57 -14.86 -5.55
C SER A 16 13.61 -13.79 -6.09
N TYR A 17 12.31 -13.93 -5.84
CA TYR A 17 11.33 -12.92 -6.26
C TYR A 17 11.47 -11.59 -5.52
N VAL A 18 11.84 -11.60 -4.23
CA VAL A 18 12.15 -10.36 -3.50
C VAL A 18 13.37 -9.68 -4.12
N LYS A 19 14.45 -10.43 -4.40
CA LYS A 19 15.62 -9.88 -5.09
C LYS A 19 15.23 -9.27 -6.44
N LYS A 20 14.51 -10.02 -7.29
CA LYS A 20 14.05 -9.56 -8.61
C LYS A 20 13.22 -8.28 -8.51
N LEU A 21 12.27 -8.21 -7.58
CA LEU A 21 11.46 -7.01 -7.31
C LEU A 21 12.35 -5.81 -6.94
N PHE A 22 13.29 -5.98 -6.01
CA PHE A 22 14.11 -4.87 -5.53
C PHE A 22 15.21 -4.47 -6.52
N SER A 23 15.70 -5.36 -7.38
CA SER A 23 16.57 -4.99 -8.51
C SER A 23 15.83 -4.06 -9.47
N ILE A 24 14.61 -4.45 -9.89
CA ILE A 24 13.74 -3.60 -10.73
C ILE A 24 13.40 -2.29 -10.04
N TYR A 25 13.20 -2.31 -8.72
CA TYR A 25 12.98 -1.09 -7.95
C TYR A 25 14.19 -0.14 -7.99
N VAL A 26 15.42 -0.66 -7.90
CA VAL A 26 16.64 0.14 -8.03
C VAL A 26 16.80 0.69 -9.45
N GLU A 27 16.50 -0.09 -10.49
CA GLU A 27 16.43 0.41 -11.89
C GLU A 27 15.46 1.59 -12.02
N TYR A 28 14.27 1.48 -11.42
CA TYR A 28 13.32 2.60 -11.36
C TYR A 28 13.90 3.83 -10.63
N LEU A 29 14.57 3.63 -9.48
CA LEU A 29 15.17 4.73 -8.72
C LEU A 29 16.29 5.46 -9.48
N GLN A 30 17.05 4.76 -10.34
CA GLN A 30 18.06 5.41 -11.19
C GLN A 30 17.46 6.55 -12.01
N ILE A 31 16.22 6.38 -12.48
CA ILE A 31 15.50 7.35 -13.31
C ILE A 31 14.72 8.35 -12.44
N ASP A 32 14.02 7.87 -11.40
CA ASP A 32 13.17 8.71 -10.54
C ASP A 32 13.99 9.77 -9.78
N LEU A 33 15.16 9.40 -9.25
CA LEU A 33 16.00 10.30 -8.46
C LEU A 33 16.50 11.49 -9.28
N THR A 34 17.06 11.26 -10.47
CA THR A 34 17.52 12.37 -11.32
C THR A 34 16.35 13.23 -11.79
N ASN A 35 15.22 12.61 -12.13
CA ASN A 35 14.02 13.35 -12.51
C ASN A 35 13.47 14.23 -11.39
N SER A 36 13.59 13.80 -10.13
CA SER A 36 13.15 14.59 -8.97
C SER A 36 14.00 15.86 -8.75
N LEU A 37 15.24 15.88 -9.23
CA LEU A 37 16.16 17.02 -9.09
C LEU A 37 15.94 18.08 -10.18
N LEU A 38 15.56 17.66 -11.38
CA LEU A 38 15.53 18.55 -12.55
C LEU A 38 14.36 19.54 -12.57
N ASN A 39 13.35 19.39 -11.70
CA ASN A 39 12.22 20.31 -11.42
C ASN A 39 11.49 20.94 -12.63
N SER A 40 11.80 20.54 -13.86
CA SER A 40 11.57 21.38 -15.03
C SER A 40 10.31 21.03 -15.82
N ASN A 41 9.61 19.90 -15.60
CA ASN A 41 8.31 19.65 -16.26
C ASN A 41 7.46 18.53 -15.61
N SER A 42 6.19 18.86 -15.36
CA SER A 42 4.90 18.11 -15.35
C SER A 42 4.75 16.62 -14.99
N CYS A 43 5.80 15.81 -14.89
CA CYS A 43 5.68 14.40 -14.50
C CYS A 43 6.24 14.16 -13.10
N TYR A 44 5.32 14.17 -12.12
CA TYR A 44 5.47 13.54 -10.82
C TYR A 44 5.94 12.07 -10.97
N ARG A 45 6.46 11.45 -9.90
CA ARG A 45 6.84 10.02 -9.82
C ARG A 45 5.90 9.15 -10.66
N ASN A 46 6.42 8.18 -11.41
CA ASN A 46 5.58 7.31 -12.24
C ASN A 46 4.68 6.43 -11.35
N ILE A 47 3.41 6.85 -11.21
CA ILE A 47 2.45 6.25 -10.28
C ILE A 47 2.10 4.82 -10.69
N ASP A 48 2.06 4.52 -11.99
CA ASP A 48 1.74 3.19 -12.50
C ASP A 48 2.81 2.17 -12.07
N ILE A 49 4.09 2.55 -12.21
CA ILE A 49 5.21 1.75 -11.70
C ILE A 49 5.07 1.50 -10.19
N ILE A 50 4.79 2.54 -9.40
CA ILE A 50 4.62 2.43 -7.94
C ILE A 50 3.46 1.50 -7.57
N ILE A 51 2.34 1.58 -8.30
CA ILE A 51 1.16 0.72 -8.08
C ILE A 51 1.55 -0.74 -8.24
N ILE A 52 2.22 -1.08 -9.34
CA ILE A 52 2.59 -2.47 -9.65
C ILE A 52 3.63 -2.98 -8.66
N LEU A 53 4.67 -2.19 -8.37
CA LEU A 53 5.70 -2.53 -7.36
C LEU A 53 5.08 -2.89 -6.00
N LYS A 54 4.17 -2.05 -5.52
CA LYS A 54 3.44 -2.28 -4.26
C LYS A 54 2.56 -3.52 -4.36
N ASP A 55 1.84 -3.74 -5.46
CA ASP A 55 0.97 -4.91 -5.63
C ASP A 55 1.79 -6.23 -5.67
N VAL A 56 2.96 -6.24 -6.32
CA VAL A 56 3.89 -7.37 -6.29
C VAL A 56 4.44 -7.59 -4.88
N PHE A 57 4.94 -6.54 -4.22
CA PHE A 57 5.43 -6.62 -2.84
C PHE A 57 4.40 -7.24 -1.89
N ASN A 58 3.15 -6.80 -1.99
CA ASN A 58 2.04 -7.34 -1.22
C ASN A 58 1.83 -8.84 -1.46
N MET A 59 1.92 -9.28 -2.73
CA MET A 59 1.78 -10.69 -3.08
C MET A 59 2.89 -11.56 -2.47
N LEU A 60 4.12 -11.05 -2.35
CA LEU A 60 5.25 -11.81 -1.77
C LEU A 60 5.07 -12.19 -0.29
N TYR A 61 4.12 -11.58 0.41
CA TYR A 61 3.74 -11.97 1.78
C TYR A 61 2.64 -13.04 1.86
N LEU A 62 2.12 -13.52 0.73
CA LEU A 62 1.17 -14.63 0.70
C LEU A 62 1.87 -15.97 1.01
N SER A 63 1.07 -17.00 1.33
CA SER A 63 1.61 -18.34 1.52
C SER A 63 2.27 -18.86 0.25
N ASP A 64 3.26 -19.73 0.41
CA ASP A 64 4.04 -20.25 -0.72
C ASP A 64 3.14 -20.99 -1.73
N GLU A 65 2.09 -21.69 -1.25
CA GLU A 65 1.07 -22.32 -2.10
C GLU A 65 0.31 -21.31 -2.98
N ILE A 66 -0.08 -20.15 -2.41
CA ILE A 66 -0.78 -19.11 -3.15
C ILE A 66 0.16 -18.43 -4.15
N LEU A 67 1.43 -18.27 -3.77
CA LEU A 67 2.45 -17.67 -4.62
C LEU A 67 2.77 -18.51 -5.84
N GLU A 68 2.91 -19.83 -5.68
CA GLU A 68 3.12 -20.75 -6.80
C GLU A 68 1.97 -20.62 -7.81
N LYS A 69 0.71 -20.55 -7.34
CA LYS A 69 -0.48 -20.34 -8.20
C LYS A 69 -0.51 -18.95 -8.86
N LYS A 70 0.22 -17.97 -8.33
CA LYS A 70 0.27 -16.59 -8.83
C LYS A 70 1.57 -16.27 -9.56
N LYS A 71 2.46 -17.25 -9.73
CA LYS A 71 3.79 -17.07 -10.29
C LYS A 71 3.78 -16.32 -11.64
N ASP A 72 3.02 -16.83 -12.61
CA ASP A 72 2.91 -16.22 -13.94
C ASP A 72 2.38 -14.79 -13.89
N LYS A 73 1.43 -14.52 -12.97
CA LYS A 73 0.93 -13.16 -12.75
C LYS A 73 2.03 -12.24 -12.21
N ILE A 74 2.83 -12.72 -11.25
CA ILE A 74 3.95 -11.93 -10.70
C ILE A 74 4.98 -11.65 -11.78
N ASP A 75 5.38 -12.67 -12.54
CA ASP A 75 6.35 -12.49 -13.62
C ASP A 75 5.85 -11.50 -14.68
N ASN A 76 4.59 -11.60 -15.11
CA ASN A 76 3.98 -10.64 -16.04
C ASN A 76 4.02 -9.20 -15.51
N LEU A 77 3.73 -8.99 -14.23
CA LEU A 77 3.78 -7.66 -13.61
C LEU A 77 5.22 -7.12 -13.50
N LEU A 78 6.21 -7.98 -13.25
CA LEU A 78 7.61 -7.58 -13.23
C LEU A 78 8.10 -7.18 -14.63
N GLU A 79 7.69 -7.90 -15.68
CA GLU A 79 7.99 -7.53 -17.07
C GLU A 79 7.26 -6.24 -17.48
N GLU A 80 6.03 -6.02 -17.01
CA GLU A 80 5.28 -4.78 -17.22
C GLU A 80 6.01 -3.57 -16.59
N ILE A 81 6.51 -3.70 -15.35
CA ILE A 81 7.30 -2.63 -14.73
C ILE A 81 8.52 -2.29 -15.59
N ARG A 82 9.26 -3.29 -16.10
CA ARG A 82 10.44 -3.05 -16.93
C ARG A 82 10.11 -2.27 -18.19
N LYS A 83 9.03 -2.62 -18.89
CA LYS A 83 8.55 -1.86 -20.05
C LYS A 83 8.24 -0.41 -19.70
N LEU A 84 7.54 -0.18 -18.59
CA LEU A 84 7.23 1.17 -18.12
C LEU A 84 8.49 1.97 -17.74
N ILE A 85 9.51 1.31 -17.17
CA ILE A 85 10.82 1.92 -16.89
C ILE A 85 11.51 2.33 -18.21
N GLU A 86 11.55 1.46 -19.21
CA GLU A 86 12.12 1.74 -20.53
C GLU A 86 11.39 2.89 -21.24
N GLU A 87 10.06 2.90 -21.21
CA GLU A 87 9.25 4.01 -21.73
C GLU A 87 9.56 5.30 -20.97
N TYR A 88 9.61 5.25 -19.64
CA TYR A 88 9.91 6.41 -18.80
C TYR A 88 11.31 6.99 -19.04
N ASP A 89 12.30 6.14 -19.30
CA ASP A 89 13.65 6.49 -19.70
C ASP A 89 13.69 7.11 -21.11
N SER A 90 12.99 6.50 -22.08
CA SER A 90 13.02 6.94 -23.48
C SER A 90 12.42 8.34 -23.69
N LEU A 91 11.42 8.70 -22.89
CA LEU A 91 10.71 9.98 -22.98
C LEU A 91 11.57 11.17 -22.51
N LYS A 92 12.64 10.90 -21.76
CA LYS A 92 13.48 11.93 -21.16
C LYS A 92 14.93 11.46 -21.30
N LYS A 93 15.72 12.11 -22.17
CA LYS A 93 17.18 11.91 -22.25
C LYS A 93 17.85 12.32 -20.93
N THR A 94 17.63 11.55 -19.88
CA THR A 94 17.92 11.90 -18.49
C THR A 94 19.21 11.22 -18.11
N GLU A 95 20.08 11.94 -17.40
CA GLU A 95 21.16 11.29 -16.69
C GLU A 95 20.55 10.33 -15.64
N LYS A 96 21.09 9.12 -15.54
CA LYS A 96 20.65 8.15 -14.53
C LYS A 96 21.50 8.33 -13.28
N ALA A 97 20.87 8.20 -12.11
CA ALA A 97 21.62 8.13 -10.87
C ALA A 97 22.51 6.88 -10.90
N ASP A 98 23.74 7.01 -10.41
CA ASP A 98 24.70 5.92 -10.32
C ASP A 98 24.35 4.99 -9.14
N LEU A 99 23.40 4.10 -9.38
CA LEU A 99 22.99 3.03 -8.47
C LEU A 99 23.18 1.70 -9.18
N ASP A 100 23.80 0.72 -8.52
CA ASP A 100 24.03 -0.59 -9.12
C ASP A 100 22.98 -1.60 -8.62
N PHE A 101 22.00 -1.92 -9.46
CA PHE A 101 20.95 -2.89 -9.13
C PHE A 101 21.51 -4.30 -8.88
N GLN A 102 22.70 -4.64 -9.37
CA GLN A 102 23.33 -5.94 -9.13
C GLN A 102 23.68 -6.13 -7.65
N ASN A 103 23.85 -5.05 -6.88
CA ASN A 103 24.03 -5.12 -5.43
C ASN A 103 22.83 -5.80 -4.72
N ILE A 104 21.63 -5.73 -5.29
CA ILE A 104 20.47 -6.46 -4.77
C ILE A 104 20.57 -7.96 -5.08
N GLU A 105 21.06 -8.32 -6.26
CA GLU A 105 21.15 -9.71 -6.72
C GLU A 105 22.17 -10.52 -5.91
N ILE A 106 23.32 -9.89 -5.63
CA ILE A 106 24.42 -10.51 -4.88
C ILE A 106 24.27 -10.42 -3.35
N CYS A 107 23.24 -9.73 -2.84
CA CYS A 107 23.05 -9.60 -1.38
C CYS A 107 22.88 -10.97 -0.69
N ASP A 108 23.26 -11.07 0.58
CA ASP A 108 23.11 -12.31 1.35
C ASP A 108 21.61 -12.64 1.53
N ASP A 109 21.22 -13.86 1.17
CA ASP A 109 19.86 -14.38 1.34
C ASP A 109 19.34 -14.27 2.79
N LYS A 110 20.24 -14.22 3.79
CA LYS A 110 19.89 -13.95 5.19
C LYS A 110 19.29 -12.56 5.38
N VAL A 111 19.69 -11.57 4.60
CA VAL A 111 19.14 -10.20 4.63
C VAL A 111 17.67 -10.24 4.20
N ILE A 112 17.39 -10.93 3.08
CA ILE A 112 16.03 -11.12 2.58
C ILE A 112 15.19 -11.94 3.57
N THR A 113 15.76 -13.02 4.08
CA THR A 113 15.13 -13.88 5.09
C THR A 113 14.75 -13.10 6.34
N HIS A 114 15.58 -12.14 6.77
CA HIS A 114 15.27 -11.29 7.91
C HIS A 114 14.02 -10.43 7.69
N ILE A 115 13.88 -9.82 6.51
CA ILE A 115 12.69 -9.04 6.13
C ILE A 115 11.45 -9.95 6.12
N LEU A 116 11.54 -11.09 5.44
CA LEU A 116 10.43 -12.04 5.28
C LEU A 116 9.99 -12.70 6.59
N LYS A 117 10.83 -12.71 7.63
CA LYS A 117 10.53 -13.27 8.96
C LYS A 117 10.18 -12.20 10.01
N ASP A 118 10.24 -10.92 9.68
CA ASP A 118 9.87 -9.85 10.62
C ASP A 118 8.34 -9.86 10.85
N LYS A 119 7.93 -10.38 12.01
CA LYS A 119 6.51 -10.55 12.38
C LYS A 119 5.71 -9.26 12.34
N GLU A 120 6.31 -8.14 12.73
CA GLU A 120 5.62 -6.85 12.77
C GLU A 120 5.46 -6.28 11.36
N LEU A 121 6.47 -6.42 10.51
CA LEU A 121 6.41 -6.03 9.11
C LEU A 121 5.34 -6.83 8.36
N ILE A 122 5.31 -8.16 8.54
CA ILE A 122 4.27 -9.05 7.99
C ILE A 122 2.87 -8.57 8.41
N ARG A 123 2.68 -8.31 9.72
CA ARG A 123 1.40 -7.87 10.26
C ARG A 123 0.96 -6.52 9.68
N LEU A 124 1.87 -5.55 9.60
CA LEU A 124 1.58 -4.22 9.04
C LEU A 124 1.28 -4.29 7.55
N ASN A 125 2.02 -5.12 6.80
CA ASN A 125 1.75 -5.34 5.39
C ASN A 125 0.35 -5.96 5.18
N ALA A 126 -0.05 -6.93 6.01
CA ALA A 126 -1.40 -7.50 5.95
C ALA A 126 -2.50 -6.46 6.25
N HIS A 127 -2.27 -5.57 7.22
CA HIS A 127 -3.20 -4.47 7.50
C HIS A 127 -3.29 -3.49 6.32
N PHE A 128 -2.15 -3.11 5.75
CA PHE A 128 -2.06 -2.24 4.57
C PHE A 128 -2.79 -2.85 3.38
N MET A 129 -2.54 -4.12 3.06
CA MET A 129 -3.22 -4.87 1.99
C MET A 129 -4.74 -4.89 2.19
N LYS A 130 -5.19 -5.18 3.42
CA LYS A 130 -6.62 -5.23 3.74
C LYS A 130 -7.28 -3.85 3.57
N ALA A 131 -6.66 -2.79 4.06
CA ALA A 131 -7.16 -1.42 3.91
C ALA A 131 -7.21 -0.99 2.43
N ASN A 132 -6.16 -1.28 1.66
CA ASN A 132 -6.11 -1.03 0.21
C ASN A 132 -7.24 -1.76 -0.53
N MET A 133 -7.42 -3.07 -0.31
CA MET A 133 -8.46 -3.87 -0.95
C MET A 133 -9.86 -3.31 -0.65
N ILE A 134 -10.11 -3.01 0.61
CA ILE A 134 -11.36 -2.41 1.07
C ILE A 134 -11.63 -1.09 0.34
N PHE A 135 -10.61 -0.24 0.27
CA PHE A 135 -10.73 1.07 -0.33
C PHE A 135 -10.97 0.98 -1.84
N ARG A 136 -10.21 0.14 -2.56
CA ARG A 136 -10.44 -0.15 -3.99
C ARG A 136 -11.86 -0.65 -4.25
N ASN A 137 -12.36 -1.60 -3.45
CA ASN A 137 -13.72 -2.11 -3.58
C ASN A 137 -14.80 -1.03 -3.33
N TYR A 138 -14.54 -0.09 -2.44
CA TYR A 138 -15.45 1.02 -2.18
C TYR A 138 -15.47 2.00 -3.35
N PHE A 139 -14.29 2.34 -3.87
CA PHE A 139 -14.10 3.34 -4.91
C PHE A 139 -14.55 2.87 -6.31
N ASN A 140 -14.36 1.59 -6.63
CA ASN A 140 -14.78 1.00 -7.92
C ASN A 140 -16.30 0.73 -7.97
N GLY A 141 -17.11 1.67 -7.49
CA GLY A 141 -18.55 1.71 -7.75
C GLY A 141 -19.45 0.95 -6.78
N LYS A 142 -18.96 0.46 -5.62
CA LYS A 142 -19.87 -0.19 -4.67
C LYS A 142 -20.72 0.81 -3.87
N TYR A 143 -20.22 2.03 -3.60
CA TYR A 143 -20.85 3.02 -2.70
C TYR A 143 -20.56 4.53 -2.98
N ILE A 144 -19.72 4.88 -3.97
CA ILE A 144 -19.50 6.28 -4.37
C ILE A 144 -20.43 6.64 -5.52
N GLU A 145 -21.02 7.84 -5.45
CA GLU A 145 -21.83 8.38 -6.56
C GLU A 145 -20.91 8.85 -7.69
N GLU A 146 -21.28 8.55 -8.92
CA GLU A 146 -20.54 8.93 -10.13
C GLU A 146 -20.19 10.43 -10.17
N LYS A 147 -21.10 11.30 -9.69
CA LYS A 147 -20.87 12.76 -9.56
C LYS A 147 -19.76 13.16 -8.60
N VAL A 148 -19.48 12.35 -7.58
CA VAL A 148 -18.32 12.57 -6.71
C VAL A 148 -17.05 12.18 -7.47
N LEU A 149 -17.12 11.18 -8.34
CA LEU A 149 -16.02 10.80 -9.22
C LEU A 149 -15.74 11.87 -10.29
N GLU A 150 -16.78 12.47 -10.87
CA GLU A 150 -16.65 13.54 -11.87
C GLU A 150 -15.91 14.78 -11.36
N LYS A 151 -15.96 15.08 -10.06
CA LYS A 151 -15.20 16.21 -9.46
C LYS A 151 -13.69 16.06 -9.57
N PHE A 152 -13.17 14.86 -9.87
CA PHE A 152 -11.73 14.64 -10.00
C PHE A 152 -11.30 14.09 -11.37
N SER A 153 -12.22 13.87 -12.32
CA SER A 153 -11.90 13.41 -13.69
C SER A 153 -11.49 14.55 -14.64
N ASN A 154 -11.71 15.80 -14.24
CA ASN A 154 -11.36 16.97 -15.05
C ASN A 154 -9.88 17.34 -14.93
N LYS A 155 -9.00 16.56 -15.57
CA LYS A 155 -7.71 16.97 -16.20
C LYS A 155 -6.86 15.73 -16.52
N SER A 156 -6.95 15.24 -17.76
CA SER A 156 -5.92 14.58 -18.60
C SER A 156 -4.88 13.61 -18.01
N GLN A 157 -5.03 13.10 -16.80
CA GLN A 157 -4.28 12.00 -16.21
C GLN A 157 -5.31 11.22 -15.39
N THR A 158 -5.35 9.91 -15.57
CA THR A 158 -6.39 9.01 -15.07
C THR A 158 -6.80 9.34 -13.62
N TYR A 159 -8.12 9.36 -13.40
CA TYR A 159 -8.85 9.70 -12.17
C TYR A 159 -8.32 9.01 -10.88
N GLU A 160 -7.61 7.90 -11.03
CA GLU A 160 -6.98 7.12 -9.98
C GLU A 160 -5.65 7.72 -9.47
N CYS A 161 -5.09 8.71 -10.18
CA CYS A 161 -3.73 9.18 -9.92
C CYS A 161 -3.61 10.26 -8.85
N TYR A 162 -4.64 11.05 -8.51
CA TYR A 162 -4.46 12.21 -7.62
C TYR A 162 -5.00 12.04 -6.19
N LEU A 163 -6.02 11.22 -5.97
CA LEU A 163 -6.57 10.99 -4.64
C LEU A 163 -5.83 9.89 -3.87
N PHE A 164 -5.18 8.95 -4.59
CA PHE A 164 -4.57 7.74 -4.04
C PHE A 164 -3.10 7.90 -3.71
N ILE A 165 -2.54 9.07 -4.01
CA ILE A 165 -1.11 9.33 -3.94
C ILE A 165 -0.59 9.07 -2.54
N GLN A 166 -1.22 9.59 -1.48
CA GLN A 166 -0.58 9.54 -0.16
C GLN A 166 -0.32 8.10 0.34
N PRO A 167 -1.30 7.17 0.40
CA PRO A 167 -1.02 5.78 0.75
C PRO A 167 -0.01 5.10 -0.20
N LEU A 168 -0.02 5.45 -1.50
CA LEU A 168 0.93 4.93 -2.49
C LEU A 168 2.34 5.46 -2.26
N LEU A 169 2.51 6.74 -1.92
CA LEU A 169 3.80 7.34 -1.58
C LEU A 169 4.34 6.77 -0.28
N GLU A 170 3.48 6.53 0.73
CA GLU A 170 3.89 5.83 1.95
C GLU A 170 4.37 4.41 1.61
N ALA A 171 3.68 3.68 0.73
CA ALA A 171 4.19 2.38 0.26
C ALA A 171 5.52 2.49 -0.47
N ASN A 172 5.68 3.46 -1.37
CA ASN A 172 6.95 3.71 -2.06
C ASN A 172 8.08 4.04 -1.07
N ASN A 173 7.81 4.85 -0.05
CA ASN A 173 8.77 5.15 1.01
C ASN A 173 9.11 3.91 1.86
N ALA A 174 8.15 3.00 2.08
CA ALA A 174 8.44 1.73 2.72
C ALA A 174 9.38 0.86 1.85
N LEU A 175 9.10 0.78 0.54
CA LEU A 175 9.96 0.07 -0.41
C LEU A 175 11.36 0.68 -0.46
N SER A 176 11.51 2.01 -0.49
CA SER A 176 12.82 2.66 -0.51
C SER A 176 13.66 2.34 0.73
N HIS A 177 13.06 2.33 1.92
CA HIS A 177 13.77 1.92 3.13
C HIS A 177 14.19 0.44 3.09
N LEU A 178 13.34 -0.45 2.59
CA LEU A 178 13.71 -1.85 2.42
C LEU A 178 14.80 -2.03 1.35
N ALA A 179 14.73 -1.29 0.25
CA ALA A 179 15.75 -1.29 -0.81
C ALA A 179 17.10 -0.86 -0.26
N ILE A 180 17.17 0.23 0.51
CA ILE A 180 18.42 0.69 1.16
C ILE A 180 18.96 -0.39 2.11
N TYR A 181 18.10 -1.04 2.89
CA TYR A 181 18.51 -2.13 3.79
C TYR A 181 19.10 -3.33 3.03
N ILE A 182 18.50 -3.71 1.89
CA ILE A 182 18.98 -4.81 1.05
C ILE A 182 20.28 -4.42 0.34
N TYR A 183 20.31 -3.24 -0.28
CA TYR A 183 21.44 -2.71 -1.03
C TYR A 183 22.70 -2.57 -0.18
N SER A 184 22.55 -2.19 1.09
CA SER A 184 23.64 -2.13 2.07
C SER A 184 23.98 -3.48 2.71
N ASN A 185 23.53 -4.60 2.12
CA ASN A 185 23.69 -5.96 2.64
C ASN A 185 23.34 -6.09 4.13
N GLY A 186 22.35 -5.31 4.57
CA GLY A 186 21.95 -5.18 5.96
C GLY A 186 23.04 -4.70 6.91
N GLU A 187 23.90 -3.73 6.59
CA GLU A 187 24.91 -3.22 7.54
C GLU A 187 24.34 -2.73 8.90
N LYS A 188 25.03 -3.07 10.01
CA LYS A 188 24.54 -3.01 11.41
C LYS A 188 23.98 -1.65 11.86
N GLU A 189 24.56 -0.54 11.43
CA GLU A 189 24.11 0.81 11.82
C GLU A 189 22.82 1.24 11.10
N ASN A 190 22.54 0.64 9.93
CA ASN A 190 21.33 0.82 9.14
C ASN A 190 20.23 -0.23 9.46
N LYS A 191 20.59 -1.37 10.08
CA LYS A 191 19.71 -2.55 10.28
C LYS A 191 18.35 -2.22 10.87
N LEU A 192 18.33 -1.57 12.04
CA LEU A 192 17.07 -1.36 12.77
C LEU A 192 16.34 -0.10 12.32
N LYS A 193 17.02 0.90 11.76
CA LYS A 193 16.37 2.16 11.38
C LYS A 193 15.54 1.99 10.11
N ASN A 194 16.06 1.34 9.07
CA ASN A 194 15.35 1.25 7.80
C ASN A 194 14.13 0.33 7.85
N ILE A 195 14.25 -0.86 8.47
CA ILE A 195 13.08 -1.74 8.66
C ILE A 195 12.01 -1.05 9.53
N ASN A 196 12.39 -0.38 10.62
CA ASN A 196 11.42 0.34 11.46
C ASN A 196 10.79 1.56 10.75
N LYS A 197 11.53 2.24 9.86
CA LYS A 197 10.97 3.28 9.01
C LYS A 197 9.99 2.69 8.00
N ALA A 198 10.31 1.58 7.35
CA ALA A 198 9.40 0.89 6.44
C ALA A 198 8.09 0.48 7.15
N LYS A 199 8.18 -0.08 8.37
CA LYS A 199 7.02 -0.37 9.22
C LYS A 199 6.19 0.89 9.51
N SER A 200 6.85 2.00 9.84
CA SER A 200 6.18 3.27 10.12
C SER A 200 5.44 3.81 8.88
N HIS A 201 6.02 3.65 7.69
CA HIS A 201 5.38 4.05 6.44
C HIS A 201 4.18 3.16 6.08
N LEU A 202 4.31 1.82 6.21
CA LEU A 202 3.15 0.92 6.02
C LEU A 202 2.01 1.24 7.01
N TYR A 203 2.35 1.55 8.27
CA TYR A 203 1.38 1.98 9.27
C TYR A 203 0.65 3.27 8.85
N ARG A 204 1.39 4.29 8.40
CA ARG A 204 0.82 5.55 7.92
C ARG A 204 -0.06 5.36 6.69
N GLY A 205 0.43 4.64 5.68
CA GLY A 205 -0.34 4.35 4.47
C GLY A 205 -1.64 3.59 4.77
N THR A 206 -1.62 2.70 5.77
CA THR A 206 -2.83 2.00 6.23
C THR A 206 -3.85 2.96 6.84
N ILE A 207 -3.41 3.88 7.70
CA ILE A 207 -4.26 4.91 8.29
C ILE A 207 -4.82 5.83 7.20
N ASP A 208 -4.00 6.21 6.23
CA ASP A 208 -4.41 7.11 5.15
C ASP A 208 -5.50 6.47 4.29
N TYR A 209 -5.43 5.17 4.00
CA TYR A 209 -6.54 4.45 3.36
C TYR A 209 -7.84 4.52 4.17
N TYR A 210 -7.80 4.35 5.50
CA TYR A 210 -9.00 4.48 6.32
C TYR A 210 -9.54 5.90 6.34
N LYS A 211 -8.68 6.90 6.54
CA LYS A 211 -9.10 8.32 6.54
C LYS A 211 -9.76 8.70 5.22
N MET A 212 -9.20 8.24 4.10
CA MET A 212 -9.78 8.45 2.79
C MET A 212 -11.19 7.86 2.70
N PHE A 213 -11.34 6.58 3.02
CA PHE A 213 -12.66 5.94 3.04
C PHE A 213 -13.65 6.72 3.91
N ILE A 214 -13.26 7.05 5.14
CA ILE A 214 -14.11 7.76 6.10
C ILE A 214 -14.54 9.10 5.52
N ARG A 215 -13.61 9.89 4.97
CA ARG A 215 -13.89 11.20 4.39
C ARG A 215 -14.97 11.15 3.30
N PHE A 216 -14.96 10.11 2.46
CA PHE A 216 -15.95 9.96 1.38
C PHE A 216 -17.29 9.35 1.84
N SER A 217 -17.28 8.67 2.99
CA SER A 217 -18.41 7.84 3.42
C SER A 217 -19.18 8.42 4.60
N ILE A 218 -18.54 9.27 5.42
CA ILE A 218 -19.04 9.61 6.76
C ILE A 218 -20.39 10.33 6.72
N GLU A 219 -20.61 11.24 5.77
CA GLU A 219 -21.88 11.95 5.63
C GLU A 219 -23.03 11.06 5.16
N LYS A 220 -22.72 9.95 4.47
CA LYS A 220 -23.72 8.97 4.02
C LYS A 220 -24.16 8.04 5.15
N SER A 221 -23.46 8.06 6.28
CA SER A 221 -23.83 7.25 7.43
C SER A 221 -25.07 7.82 8.10
N LYS A 222 -26.09 6.98 8.30
CA LYS A 222 -27.37 7.32 8.93
C LYS A 222 -27.48 6.73 10.33
N THR A 223 -26.96 5.51 10.53
CA THR A 223 -27.01 4.83 11.82
C THR A 223 -25.82 5.26 12.68
N ASN A 224 -26.05 5.55 13.97
CA ASN A 224 -25.00 5.96 14.92
C ASN A 224 -24.15 7.16 14.46
N LYS A 225 -24.75 8.08 13.69
CA LYS A 225 -24.05 9.23 13.10
C LYS A 225 -23.30 10.03 14.17
N ASP A 226 -23.93 10.35 15.28
CA ASP A 226 -23.30 11.14 16.34
C ASP A 226 -22.06 10.45 16.93
N ASN A 227 -22.14 9.14 17.19
CA ASN A 227 -21.00 8.35 17.67
C ASN A 227 -19.86 8.30 16.65
N ILE A 228 -20.18 8.12 15.37
CA ILE A 228 -19.20 8.09 14.27
C ILE A 228 -18.48 9.43 14.15
N PHE A 229 -19.21 10.55 14.17
CA PHE A 229 -18.63 11.89 14.05
C PHE A 229 -17.80 12.25 15.29
N ALA A 230 -18.31 11.96 16.49
CA ALA A 230 -17.59 12.19 17.74
C ALA A 230 -16.31 11.35 17.83
N SER A 231 -16.37 10.09 17.41
CA SER A 231 -15.22 9.20 17.31
C SER A 231 -14.18 9.75 16.33
N PHE A 232 -14.58 10.10 15.10
CA PHE A 232 -13.68 10.66 14.10
C PHE A 232 -12.97 11.92 14.60
N ARG A 233 -13.72 12.86 15.19
CA ARG A 233 -13.18 14.10 15.74
C ARG A 233 -12.15 13.81 16.84
N SER A 234 -12.50 12.96 17.80
CA SER A 234 -11.61 12.57 18.91
C SER A 234 -10.31 11.93 18.42
N ILE A 235 -10.39 11.03 17.44
CA ILE A 235 -9.20 10.39 16.84
C ILE A 235 -8.31 11.44 16.16
N ARG A 236 -8.91 12.34 15.37
CA ARG A 236 -8.17 13.39 14.64
C ARG A 236 -7.48 14.39 15.55
N GLU A 237 -8.15 14.82 16.62
CA GLU A 237 -7.58 15.72 17.63
C GLU A 237 -6.35 15.09 18.28
N GLN A 238 -6.44 13.83 18.71
CA GLN A 238 -5.31 13.15 19.35
C GLN A 238 -4.17 12.80 18.41
N GLU A 239 -4.48 12.50 17.14
CA GLU A 239 -3.45 12.35 16.12
C GLU A 239 -2.69 13.66 15.91
N PHE A 240 -3.40 14.80 15.84
CA PHE A 240 -2.79 16.13 15.73
C PHE A 240 -1.90 16.46 16.93
N LEU A 241 -2.39 16.22 18.15
CA LEU A 241 -1.60 16.39 19.38
C LEU A 241 -0.40 15.42 19.48
N SER A 242 -0.36 14.43 18.59
CA SER A 242 0.66 13.41 18.51
C SER A 242 1.66 13.60 17.37
N LEU A 243 1.58 14.70 16.61
CA LEU A 243 2.53 15.04 15.56
C LEU A 243 3.98 15.01 16.08
N GLY A 244 4.90 14.57 15.21
CA GLY A 244 6.33 14.41 15.55
C GLY A 244 6.66 13.21 16.45
N LYS A 245 5.66 12.48 16.97
CA LYS A 245 5.87 11.32 17.85
C LYS A 245 5.60 10.01 17.09
N ASN A 246 6.12 8.89 17.58
CA ASN A 246 5.84 7.57 17.00
C ASN A 246 4.38 7.14 17.27
N LEU A 247 3.55 7.19 16.23
CA LEU A 247 2.12 6.87 16.31
C LEU A 247 1.83 5.37 16.50
N MET A 248 2.78 4.48 16.21
CA MET A 248 2.57 3.03 16.33
C MET A 248 2.47 2.54 17.78
N LYS A 249 3.01 3.32 18.73
CA LYS A 249 3.11 2.94 20.15
C LYS A 249 2.18 3.75 21.06
N LYS A 250 1.18 4.42 20.49
CA LYS A 250 0.34 5.35 21.22
C LYS A 250 -1.09 4.88 21.30
N ASP A 251 -1.53 4.72 22.53
CA ASP A 251 -2.95 4.59 22.84
C ASP A 251 -3.60 5.97 22.80
N ILE A 252 -4.78 6.00 22.20
CA ILE A 252 -5.69 7.14 22.19
C ILE A 252 -7.02 6.74 22.85
N LYS A 253 -7.68 7.73 23.44
CA LYS A 253 -9.04 7.61 23.98
C LYS A 253 -10.05 7.95 22.90
N PHE A 254 -10.79 7.00 22.36
CA PHE A 254 -11.77 7.28 21.31
C PHE A 254 -13.15 6.71 21.65
N ILE A 255 -14.19 7.31 21.08
CA ILE A 255 -15.56 6.82 21.23
C ILE A 255 -15.73 5.62 20.29
N ASN A 256 -16.22 4.49 20.81
CA ASN A 256 -16.58 3.37 19.98
C ASN A 256 -17.77 3.77 19.09
N PRO A 257 -17.63 3.72 17.75
CA PRO A 257 -18.66 4.19 16.82
C PRO A 257 -19.93 3.34 16.84
N GLU A 258 -19.87 2.09 17.32
CA GLU A 258 -21.02 1.19 17.42
C GLU A 258 -21.75 1.34 18.76
N THR A 259 -21.02 1.50 19.87
CA THR A 259 -21.60 1.46 21.23
C THR A 259 -21.70 2.81 21.93
N GLY A 260 -20.97 3.83 21.47
CA GLY A 260 -20.87 5.14 22.13
C GLY A 260 -19.95 5.18 23.36
N ASN A 261 -19.44 4.04 23.82
CA ASN A 261 -18.55 3.98 24.98
C ASN A 261 -17.15 4.49 24.64
N THR A 262 -16.49 5.12 25.61
CA THR A 262 -15.08 5.49 25.45
C THR A 262 -14.19 4.26 25.61
N GLU A 263 -13.22 4.12 24.71
CA GLU A 263 -12.24 3.04 24.70
C GLU A 263 -10.81 3.60 24.58
N ASN A 264 -9.83 2.80 25.02
CA ASN A 264 -8.41 3.05 24.78
C ASN A 264 -7.89 2.09 23.72
N GLY A 265 -7.06 2.57 22.82
CA GLY A 265 -6.27 1.69 21.94
C GLY A 265 -5.48 2.44 20.89
N TYR A 266 -4.74 1.70 20.08
CA TYR A 266 -3.93 2.26 19.01
C TYR A 266 -4.75 3.05 17.99
N ILE A 267 -4.18 4.15 17.46
CA ILE A 267 -4.80 4.99 16.42
C ILE A 267 -5.29 4.17 15.23
N PHE A 268 -4.49 3.21 14.78
CA PHE A 268 -4.87 2.29 13.71
C PHE A 268 -6.16 1.52 14.02
N GLU A 269 -6.30 0.96 15.23
CA GLU A 269 -7.50 0.21 15.62
C GLU A 269 -8.73 1.11 15.72
N ALA A 270 -8.55 2.35 16.23
CA ALA A 270 -9.61 3.33 16.29
C ALA A 270 -10.16 3.67 14.89
N TYR A 271 -9.27 3.94 13.92
CA TYR A 271 -9.65 4.15 12.52
C TYR A 271 -10.29 2.91 11.90
N ARG A 272 -9.78 1.71 12.20
CA ARG A 272 -10.37 0.45 11.72
C ARG A 272 -11.79 0.25 12.24
N LYS A 273 -12.06 0.51 13.52
CA LYS A 273 -13.41 0.42 14.09
C LYS A 273 -14.37 1.41 13.44
N LEU A 274 -13.94 2.65 13.26
CA LEU A 274 -14.71 3.68 12.58
C LEU A 274 -15.04 3.29 11.14
N PHE A 275 -14.05 2.80 10.41
CA PHE A 275 -14.23 2.23 9.08
C PHE A 275 -15.28 1.11 9.07
N VAL A 276 -15.18 0.13 9.99
CA VAL A 276 -16.11 -1.01 10.04
C VAL A 276 -17.54 -0.55 10.31
N ALA A 277 -17.74 0.37 11.25
CA ALA A 277 -19.06 0.89 11.59
C ALA A 277 -19.72 1.60 10.39
N ILE A 278 -19.00 2.52 9.75
CA ILE A 278 -19.49 3.21 8.55
C ILE A 278 -19.80 2.22 7.43
N LYS A 279 -18.91 1.26 7.18
CA LYS A 279 -19.13 0.25 6.13
C LYS A 279 -20.39 -0.58 6.41
N LYS A 280 -20.58 -1.07 7.64
CA LYS A 280 -21.75 -1.88 8.02
C LYS A 280 -23.04 -1.10 7.78
N ASP A 281 -23.06 0.18 8.15
CA ASP A 281 -24.21 1.05 7.93
C ASP A 281 -24.51 1.23 6.43
N LEU A 282 -23.50 1.51 5.61
CA LEU A 282 -23.67 1.60 4.16
C LEU A 282 -24.13 0.29 3.51
N ASP A 283 -23.61 -0.84 3.97
CA ASP A 283 -24.05 -2.18 3.52
C ASP A 283 -25.54 -2.40 3.85
N PHE A 284 -25.95 -2.05 5.07
CA PHE A 284 -27.33 -2.19 5.53
C PHE A 284 -28.29 -1.34 4.71
N GLN A 285 -27.95 -0.06 4.49
CA GLN A 285 -28.75 0.86 3.66
C GLN A 285 -28.93 0.33 2.24
N LYS A 286 -27.87 -0.22 1.63
CA LYS A 286 -27.94 -0.80 0.28
C LYS A 286 -28.88 -2.01 0.21
N ASN A 287 -28.82 -2.90 1.20
CA ASN A 287 -29.67 -4.09 1.25
C ASN A 287 -31.15 -3.73 1.44
N GLN A 288 -31.47 -2.69 2.22
CA GLN A 288 -32.84 -2.20 2.34
C GLN A 288 -33.38 -1.66 1.01
N LEU A 289 -32.55 -0.89 0.29
CA LEU A 289 -32.91 -0.36 -1.03
C LEU A 289 -33.19 -1.48 -2.03
N SER A 290 -32.33 -2.50 -2.12
CA SER A 290 -32.53 -3.63 -3.04
C SER A 290 -33.76 -4.48 -2.72
N ASN A 291 -34.10 -4.64 -1.44
CA ASN A 291 -35.30 -5.38 -1.04
C ASN A 291 -36.58 -4.58 -1.32
N SER A 292 -36.53 -3.25 -1.25
CA SER A 292 -37.67 -2.39 -1.59
C SER A 292 -38.01 -2.38 -3.08
N THR A 293 -37.01 -2.58 -3.96
CA THR A 293 -37.20 -2.64 -5.43
C THR A 293 -37.76 -3.98 -5.93
N LEU A 294 -37.71 -5.04 -5.11
CA LEU A 294 -38.23 -6.38 -5.43
C LEU A 294 -39.69 -6.58 -4.96
N THR A 295 -40.22 -5.62 -4.20
CA THR A 295 -41.58 -5.64 -3.63
C THR A 295 -42.55 -4.67 -4.30
N THR A 296 -42.14 -4.03 -5.40
CA THR A 296 -42.93 -3.15 -6.25
C THR A 296 -42.99 -3.72 -7.66
#